data_AF-A0A944W2G3-F1
#
_entry.id   AF-A0A944W2G3-F1
#
_cell.length_a   1.000
_cell.length_b   1.000
_cell.length_c   1.000
_cell.angle_alpha   90.00
_cell.angle_beta   90.00
_cell.angle_gamma   90.00
#
_symmetry.space_group_name_H-M   'P 1'
#
loop_
_entity.id
_entity.type
_entity.pdbx_description
1 polymer ?
#
loop_
_entity_poly.entity_id
_entity_poly.type
_entity_poly.pdbx_seq_one_letter_code
_entity_poly.pdbx_strand_id
1 'polypeptide(L)'
;MTTSTQKPRWTPNPDGQRVLEIRADEIEDFEKEVARFRNGEWEEAQFMAFRLTRGVYGQRQPDQQMMRIKAPFGGMTADQMDVLGKIAEEYAPMKKGHLTTRENVQFHHVFLDDTPEIMRMLGDVGLSTKEACGNTVRNVTGSPAAGVAADEVFDPTPYAAAYARHFLRHELSGVMPRKIKSAFSGGFSDEAVTGIHDVGFISKMKDGKKGFKMVMGGGLAILPKEAPVLYDWISIDDYLRTAEAALRIFNRSEEERKNRMKARVKFLIDRIGIDEFRNQVEEELKGDWNTPVDLDSLLWLEDESSDAPAVGEPAVEVSFDDASAEFKEWKRTNVVPQKQDGYNMVHVVLQRGDLWAHQWTPLANIVREFAGGRIRLDIQQNIVMRWVRNESLMEVWERLTELDLARAGRHTITDVVTCPGTDSCKLGITSSMGLNKALTDFLETYDTSDPLVEEMHIKASGCPNSCGQHHIADIGFHGAVIKGKGGQVPAYELFLGGDYQVGDGKVEIGQRIKARVPAKKAPEVLKGLLDNYQADRQDGEKFKSFVKRMGTGYFEEYLADFKDVGPLDRDHIQNYMDWDKTILYVLERGEGECAV
;
A
#
# COMPACT_ATOMS: atom_id res chain seq x y z
N MET A 1 37.63 -20.98 -16.23
CA MET A 1 36.94 -22.11 -16.87
C MET A 1 35.66 -21.54 -17.47
N THR A 2 35.55 -21.59 -18.80
CA THR A 2 34.40 -21.09 -19.57
C THR A 2 33.16 -21.90 -19.20
N THR A 3 32.29 -21.30 -18.40
CA THR A 3 30.95 -21.83 -18.12
C THR A 3 30.17 -21.86 -19.43
N SER A 4 29.89 -23.07 -19.90
CA SER A 4 28.91 -23.32 -20.96
C SER A 4 27.57 -22.70 -20.54
N THR A 5 27.22 -21.56 -21.13
CA THR A 5 25.91 -20.92 -20.95
C THR A 5 24.86 -21.75 -21.69
N GLN A 6 24.35 -22.77 -20.99
CA GLN A 6 23.17 -23.49 -21.43
C GLN A 6 22.04 -22.45 -21.57
N LYS A 7 21.41 -22.39 -22.76
CA LYS A 7 20.29 -21.47 -22.98
C LYS A 7 19.19 -21.76 -21.94
N PRO A 8 18.53 -20.73 -21.39
CA PRO A 8 17.46 -20.94 -20.41
C PRO A 8 16.30 -21.71 -21.06
N ARG A 9 15.60 -22.52 -20.25
CA ARG A 9 14.43 -23.33 -20.65
C ARG A 9 13.22 -22.47 -21.00
N TRP A 10 13.15 -21.25 -20.45
CA TRP A 10 12.11 -20.27 -20.71
C TRP A 10 12.77 -18.89 -20.90
N THR A 11 12.21 -18.07 -21.78
CA THR A 11 12.66 -16.68 -21.97
C THR A 11 11.46 -15.77 -21.78
N PRO A 12 11.54 -14.75 -20.89
CA PRO A 12 10.46 -13.79 -20.73
C PRO A 12 10.14 -13.13 -22.06
N ASN A 13 8.86 -13.08 -22.41
CA ASN A 13 8.38 -12.40 -23.61
C ASN A 13 7.45 -11.23 -23.29
N PRO A 14 7.92 -10.18 -22.58
CA PRO A 14 7.10 -9.00 -22.40
C PRO A 14 7.02 -8.26 -23.74
N ASP A 15 5.82 -7.95 -24.21
CA ASP A 15 5.55 -7.17 -25.43
C ASP A 15 5.94 -5.67 -25.28
N GLY A 16 7.12 -5.38 -24.72
CA GLY A 16 7.71 -4.05 -24.60
C GLY A 16 7.34 -3.25 -23.35
N GLN A 17 6.33 -3.67 -22.58
CA GLN A 17 5.86 -2.94 -21.38
C GLN A 17 6.53 -3.44 -20.10
N ARG A 18 7.75 -2.94 -19.79
CA ARG A 18 8.40 -3.29 -18.51
C ARG A 18 9.19 -2.14 -17.88
N VAL A 19 8.81 -1.82 -16.64
CA VAL A 19 9.66 -1.04 -15.75
C VAL A 19 10.82 -1.89 -15.23
N LEU A 20 10.54 -3.13 -14.84
CA LEU A 20 11.51 -4.03 -14.21
C LEU A 20 12.11 -5.02 -15.23
N GLU A 21 13.42 -5.23 -15.17
CA GLU A 21 14.09 -6.27 -15.95
C GLU A 21 13.77 -7.66 -15.37
N ILE A 22 13.24 -8.56 -16.20
CA ILE A 22 12.97 -9.97 -15.86
C ILE A 22 14.12 -10.85 -16.35
N ARG A 23 14.61 -11.72 -15.47
CA ARG A 23 15.76 -12.59 -15.73
C ARG A 23 15.37 -14.06 -15.59
N ALA A 24 15.48 -14.81 -16.68
CA ALA A 24 15.10 -16.22 -16.72
C ALA A 24 15.91 -17.08 -15.76
N ASP A 25 17.22 -16.83 -15.70
CA ASP A 25 18.15 -17.53 -14.83
C ASP A 25 17.80 -17.40 -13.35
N GLU A 26 17.24 -16.26 -12.91
CA GLU A 26 16.79 -16.07 -11.52
C GLU A 26 15.59 -16.95 -11.17
N ILE A 27 14.68 -17.17 -12.11
CA ILE A 27 13.49 -18.02 -11.90
C ILE A 27 13.89 -19.50 -11.95
N GLU A 28 14.79 -19.88 -12.85
CA GLU A 28 15.34 -21.24 -12.88
C GLU A 28 16.20 -21.57 -11.66
N ASP A 29 16.99 -20.61 -11.17
CA ASP A 29 17.71 -20.72 -9.90
C ASP A 29 16.70 -20.95 -8.77
N PHE A 30 15.68 -20.09 -8.68
CA PHE A 30 14.64 -20.22 -7.66
C PHE A 30 13.93 -21.58 -7.70
N GLU A 31 13.58 -22.10 -8.87
CA GLU A 31 12.99 -23.43 -9.05
C GLU A 31 13.89 -24.56 -8.53
N LYS A 32 15.19 -24.53 -8.85
CA LYS A 32 16.17 -25.52 -8.37
C LYS A 32 16.31 -25.45 -6.85
N GLU A 33 16.36 -24.24 -6.33
CA GLU A 33 16.53 -23.92 -4.92
C GLU A 33 15.28 -24.34 -4.10
N VAL A 34 14.07 -24.19 -4.66
CA VAL A 34 12.83 -24.80 -4.11
C VAL A 34 12.93 -26.33 -4.05
N ALA A 35 13.36 -26.97 -5.14
CA ALA A 35 13.50 -28.44 -5.17
C ALA A 35 14.52 -28.96 -4.14
N ARG A 36 15.65 -28.27 -3.98
CA ARG A 36 16.65 -28.58 -2.94
C ARG A 36 16.08 -28.47 -1.53
N PHE A 37 15.32 -27.40 -1.26
CA PHE A 37 14.62 -27.25 0.02
C PHE A 37 13.62 -28.40 0.26
N ARG A 38 12.82 -28.78 -0.76
CA ARG A 38 11.90 -29.91 -0.68
C ARG A 38 12.57 -31.25 -0.39
N ASN A 39 13.79 -31.44 -0.89
CA ASN A 39 14.60 -32.63 -0.64
C ASN A 39 15.31 -32.61 0.73
N GLY A 40 15.12 -31.55 1.54
CA GLY A 40 15.78 -31.41 2.84
C GLY A 40 17.26 -31.02 2.73
N GLU A 41 17.71 -30.53 1.56
CA GLU A 41 19.10 -30.15 1.28
C GLU A 41 19.39 -28.68 1.60
N TRP A 42 18.48 -28.01 2.31
CA TRP A 42 18.61 -26.60 2.68
C TRP A 42 17.95 -26.28 4.00
N GLU A 43 18.69 -25.60 4.88
CA GLU A 43 18.20 -25.09 6.16
C GLU A 43 17.07 -24.08 5.98
N GLU A 44 15.99 -24.26 6.76
CA GLU A 44 14.76 -23.47 6.65
C GLU A 44 15.00 -21.95 6.79
N ALA A 45 15.82 -21.54 7.74
CA ALA A 45 16.12 -20.11 7.97
C ALA A 45 16.86 -19.47 6.79
N GLN A 46 17.77 -20.21 6.15
CA GLN A 46 18.52 -19.73 4.99
C GLN A 46 17.63 -19.67 3.74
N PHE A 47 16.83 -20.71 3.52
CA PHE A 47 15.86 -20.74 2.43
C PHE A 47 14.81 -19.65 2.57
N MET A 48 14.31 -19.40 3.79
CA MET A 48 13.41 -18.31 4.09
C MET A 48 14.03 -16.96 3.69
N ALA A 49 15.27 -16.66 4.10
CA ALA A 49 15.93 -15.42 3.69
C ALA A 49 16.05 -15.30 2.15
N PHE A 50 16.36 -16.41 1.48
CA PHE A 50 16.47 -16.49 0.02
C PHE A 50 15.14 -16.23 -0.70
N ARG A 51 14.06 -16.94 -0.33
CA ARG A 51 12.75 -16.81 -0.99
C ARG A 51 12.06 -15.48 -0.71
N LEU A 52 12.33 -14.87 0.46
CA LEU A 52 11.82 -13.55 0.80
C LEU A 52 12.26 -12.47 -0.20
N THR A 53 13.49 -12.54 -0.72
CA THR A 53 13.97 -11.59 -1.73
C THR A 53 13.41 -11.89 -3.13
N ARG A 54 12.69 -13.01 -3.32
CA ARG A 54 11.87 -13.30 -4.51
C ARG A 54 10.38 -13.06 -4.27
N GLY A 55 10.01 -12.33 -3.21
CA GLY A 55 8.61 -11.98 -2.96
C GLY A 55 7.72 -13.13 -2.50
N VAL A 56 8.30 -14.27 -2.11
CA VAL A 56 7.59 -15.44 -1.58
C VAL A 56 7.72 -15.44 -0.06
N TYR A 57 6.60 -15.32 0.65
CA TYR A 57 6.54 -15.12 2.10
C TYR A 57 5.66 -16.20 2.73
N GLY A 58 6.11 -16.87 3.78
CA GLY A 58 5.31 -17.90 4.44
C GLY A 58 4.22 -17.29 5.32
N GLN A 59 3.07 -17.94 5.34
CA GLN A 59 1.88 -17.46 6.06
C GLN A 59 1.51 -18.37 7.25
N ARG A 60 0.39 -18.08 7.93
CA ARG A 60 -0.04 -18.87 9.11
C ARG A 60 -0.23 -20.34 8.79
N GLN A 61 -0.70 -20.63 7.58
CA GLN A 61 -0.94 -21.98 7.10
C GLN A 61 0.40 -22.61 6.71
N PRO A 62 0.77 -23.77 7.31
CA PRO A 62 2.00 -24.48 6.97
C PRO A 62 2.07 -24.77 5.47
N ASP A 63 3.28 -24.68 4.93
CA ASP A 63 3.62 -24.94 3.51
C ASP A 63 2.95 -24.06 2.45
N GLN A 64 2.09 -23.13 2.87
CA GLN A 64 1.48 -22.15 1.99
C GLN A 64 2.22 -20.81 2.05
N GLN A 65 2.19 -20.11 0.93
CA GLN A 65 2.92 -18.88 0.69
C GLN A 65 1.96 -17.75 0.30
N MET A 66 2.37 -16.53 0.64
CA MET A 66 1.93 -15.31 -0.01
C MET A 66 2.97 -14.91 -1.04
N MET A 67 2.54 -14.66 -2.27
CA MET A 67 3.36 -14.08 -3.32
C MET A 67 3.02 -12.60 -3.48
N ARG A 68 4.05 -11.75 -3.45
CA ARG A 68 3.90 -10.30 -3.67
C ARG A 68 4.55 -9.89 -4.99
N ILE A 69 3.76 -9.22 -5.81
CA ILE A 69 4.14 -8.75 -7.14
C ILE A 69 4.53 -7.28 -7.04
N LYS A 70 5.77 -6.95 -7.43
CA LYS A 70 6.32 -5.59 -7.40
C LYS A 70 5.83 -4.83 -8.63
N ALA A 71 4.98 -3.83 -8.42
CA ALA A 71 4.46 -2.96 -9.47
C ALA A 71 4.82 -1.51 -9.15
N PRO A 72 5.97 -1.00 -9.61
CA PRO A 72 6.39 0.39 -9.37
C PRO A 72 5.26 1.36 -9.70
N PHE A 73 5.05 2.36 -8.82
CA PHE A 73 4.00 3.39 -8.89
C PHE A 73 2.58 2.85 -9.14
N GLY A 74 2.34 1.58 -8.82
CA GLY A 74 1.07 0.91 -9.09
C GLY A 74 0.72 0.78 -10.57
N GLY A 75 1.65 1.03 -11.50
CA GLY A 75 1.37 0.93 -12.92
C GLY A 75 1.13 -0.50 -13.35
N MET A 76 -0.01 -0.75 -14.00
CA MET A 76 -0.32 -2.03 -14.63
C MET A 76 -1.03 -1.84 -15.97
N THR A 77 -0.85 -2.80 -16.86
CA THR A 77 -1.56 -2.86 -18.15
C THR A 77 -2.68 -3.90 -18.11
N ALA A 78 -3.64 -3.79 -19.02
CA ALA A 78 -4.75 -4.74 -19.10
C ALA A 78 -4.29 -6.18 -19.36
N ASP A 79 -3.21 -6.38 -20.12
CA ASP A 79 -2.64 -7.72 -20.37
C ASP A 79 -2.04 -8.32 -19.08
N GLN A 80 -1.41 -7.47 -18.26
CA GLN A 80 -0.97 -7.87 -16.93
C GLN A 80 -2.15 -8.25 -16.04
N MET A 81 -3.25 -7.50 -16.08
CA MET A 81 -4.47 -7.82 -15.33
C MET A 81 -5.06 -9.18 -15.73
N ASP A 82 -5.05 -9.53 -17.01
CA ASP A 82 -5.50 -10.86 -17.47
C ASP A 82 -4.67 -12.00 -16.88
N VAL A 83 -3.34 -11.85 -16.84
CA VAL A 83 -2.46 -12.84 -16.21
C VAL A 83 -2.69 -12.92 -14.70
N LEU A 84 -2.91 -11.78 -14.03
CA LEU A 84 -3.26 -11.76 -12.61
C LEU A 84 -4.60 -12.48 -12.35
N GLY A 85 -5.58 -12.33 -13.24
CA GLY A 85 -6.84 -13.07 -13.19
C GLY A 85 -6.65 -14.58 -13.32
N LYS A 86 -5.82 -15.02 -14.27
CA LYS A 86 -5.45 -16.44 -14.41
C LYS A 86 -4.75 -16.97 -13.16
N ILE A 87 -3.81 -16.22 -12.58
CA ILE A 87 -3.14 -16.62 -11.35
C ILE A 87 -4.14 -16.73 -10.18
N ALA A 88 -5.06 -15.77 -10.07
CA ALA A 88 -6.13 -15.81 -9.07
C ALA A 88 -6.99 -17.06 -9.22
N GLU A 89 -7.38 -17.40 -10.46
CA GLU A 89 -8.20 -18.56 -10.75
C GLU A 89 -7.44 -19.87 -10.51
N GLU A 90 -6.23 -20.02 -11.05
CA GLU A 90 -5.55 -21.32 -11.06
C GLU A 90 -4.82 -21.64 -9.76
N TYR A 91 -4.22 -20.63 -9.10
CA TYR A 91 -3.25 -20.85 -8.02
C TYR A 91 -3.65 -20.27 -6.67
N ALA A 92 -4.63 -19.36 -6.60
CA ALA A 92 -5.10 -18.82 -5.33
C ALA A 92 -6.36 -19.56 -4.86
N PRO A 93 -6.32 -20.33 -3.76
CA PRO A 93 -7.49 -21.05 -3.24
C PRO A 93 -8.74 -20.19 -2.99
N MET A 94 -8.55 -18.93 -2.62
CA MET A 94 -9.65 -17.97 -2.41
C MET A 94 -10.13 -17.31 -3.70
N LYS A 95 -9.56 -17.63 -4.86
CA LYS A 95 -9.93 -17.08 -6.18
C LYS A 95 -9.92 -15.54 -6.21
N LYS A 96 -8.93 -14.93 -5.56
CA LYS A 96 -8.79 -13.47 -5.48
C LYS A 96 -7.34 -13.02 -5.40
N GLY A 97 -7.07 -11.83 -5.92
CA GLY A 97 -5.87 -11.06 -5.64
C GLY A 97 -6.16 -9.92 -4.66
N HIS A 98 -5.18 -9.55 -3.85
CA HIS A 98 -5.29 -8.49 -2.85
C HIS A 98 -4.35 -7.32 -3.14
N LEU A 99 -4.92 -6.13 -3.30
CA LEU A 99 -4.24 -4.86 -3.49
C LEU A 99 -3.77 -4.29 -2.17
N THR A 100 -2.58 -3.70 -2.19
CA THR A 100 -1.85 -3.37 -0.96
C THR A 100 -1.66 -1.88 -0.82
N THR A 101 -1.46 -1.42 0.40
CA THR A 101 -1.11 -0.02 0.75
C THR A 101 0.29 0.43 0.26
N ARG A 102 0.86 -0.31 -0.69
CA ARG A 102 2.12 -0.04 -1.40
C ARG A 102 1.99 -0.37 -2.89
N GLU A 103 0.77 -0.40 -3.43
CA GLU A 103 0.52 -0.48 -4.87
C GLU A 103 1.08 -1.77 -5.49
N ASN A 104 0.90 -2.88 -4.76
CA ASN A 104 1.25 -4.22 -5.23
C ASN A 104 -0.01 -5.08 -5.23
N VAL A 105 0.07 -6.21 -5.93
CA VAL A 105 -0.90 -7.31 -5.82
C VAL A 105 -0.27 -8.46 -5.02
N GLN A 106 -1.08 -9.10 -4.17
CA GLN A 106 -0.73 -10.29 -3.41
C GLN A 106 -1.68 -11.44 -3.70
N PHE A 107 -1.12 -12.63 -3.89
CA PHE A 107 -1.84 -13.89 -3.86
C PHE A 107 -1.48 -14.63 -2.58
N HIS A 108 -2.48 -15.20 -1.91
CA HIS A 108 -2.32 -15.91 -0.65
C HIS A 108 -2.70 -17.38 -0.83
N HIS A 109 -2.22 -18.24 0.08
CA HIS A 109 -2.49 -19.68 0.06
C HIS A 109 -1.92 -20.42 -1.16
N VAL A 110 -0.90 -19.87 -1.80
CA VAL A 110 -0.19 -20.48 -2.93
C VAL A 110 0.76 -21.56 -2.41
N PHE A 111 0.81 -22.74 -3.04
CA PHE A 111 1.78 -23.77 -2.67
C PHE A 111 3.18 -23.37 -3.12
N LEU A 112 4.20 -23.72 -2.32
CA LEU A 112 5.59 -23.34 -2.64
C LEU A 112 6.03 -23.85 -4.03
N ASP A 113 5.59 -25.05 -4.42
CA ASP A 113 6.01 -25.70 -5.67
C ASP A 113 5.42 -25.03 -6.91
N ASP A 114 4.31 -24.30 -6.77
CA ASP A 114 3.67 -23.56 -7.86
C ASP A 114 4.34 -22.19 -8.09
N THR A 115 5.09 -21.69 -7.10
CA THR A 115 5.63 -20.33 -7.14
C THR A 115 6.57 -20.06 -8.32
N PRO A 116 7.42 -20.99 -8.80
CA PRO A 116 8.24 -20.74 -10.00
C PRO A 116 7.41 -20.58 -11.27
N GLU A 117 6.31 -21.31 -11.42
CA GLU A 117 5.44 -21.21 -12.60
C GLU A 117 4.70 -19.87 -12.62
N ILE A 118 4.18 -19.44 -11.48
CA ILE A 118 3.59 -18.11 -11.33
C ILE A 118 4.63 -17.02 -11.69
N MET A 119 5.89 -17.17 -11.30
CA MET A 119 6.94 -16.22 -11.69
C MET A 119 7.18 -16.19 -13.21
N ARG A 120 7.09 -17.33 -13.91
CA ARG A 120 7.16 -17.39 -15.38
C ARG A 120 5.98 -16.66 -16.02
N MET A 121 4.75 -16.95 -15.58
CA MET A 121 3.54 -16.26 -16.06
C MET A 121 3.64 -14.74 -15.90
N LEU A 122 4.11 -14.27 -14.73
CA LEU A 122 4.34 -12.84 -14.49
C LEU A 122 5.42 -12.27 -15.42
N GLY A 123 6.49 -13.02 -15.62
CA GLY A 123 7.59 -12.62 -16.50
C GLY A 123 7.19 -12.48 -17.96
N ASP A 124 6.24 -13.29 -18.44
CA ASP A 124 5.67 -13.19 -19.79
C ASP A 124 4.95 -11.86 -20.04
N VAL A 125 4.47 -11.19 -19.00
CA VAL A 125 3.84 -9.86 -19.10
C VAL A 125 4.66 -8.74 -18.45
N GLY A 126 5.94 -8.98 -18.18
CA GLY A 126 6.87 -7.96 -17.67
C GLY A 126 6.71 -7.60 -16.18
N LEU A 127 5.99 -8.43 -15.41
CA LEU A 127 5.87 -8.29 -13.96
C LEU A 127 6.94 -9.12 -13.23
N SER A 128 7.31 -8.68 -12.01
CA SER A 128 8.31 -9.35 -11.18
C SER A 128 7.92 -9.40 -9.71
N THR A 129 8.39 -10.41 -8.98
CA THR A 129 8.33 -10.48 -7.52
C THR A 129 9.66 -10.15 -6.85
N LYS A 130 10.72 -9.93 -7.64
CA LYS A 130 12.08 -9.69 -7.15
C LYS A 130 12.11 -8.46 -6.23
N GLU A 131 12.66 -8.66 -5.03
CA GLU A 131 12.82 -7.66 -3.98
C GLU A 131 11.52 -7.02 -3.47
N ALA A 132 10.36 -7.63 -3.74
CA ALA A 132 9.07 -7.21 -3.16
C ALA A 132 9.02 -7.40 -1.63
N CYS A 133 9.79 -8.37 -1.12
CA CYS A 133 10.02 -8.67 0.29
C CYS A 133 11.52 -8.71 0.65
N GLY A 134 11.83 -9.00 1.92
CA GLY A 134 13.21 -9.02 2.44
C GLY A 134 13.74 -7.68 2.93
N ASN A 135 15.04 -7.64 3.21
CA ASN A 135 15.81 -6.44 3.59
C ASN A 135 16.39 -5.77 2.34
N THR A 136 15.47 -5.35 1.47
CA THR A 136 15.72 -4.82 0.13
C THR A 136 15.08 -3.45 -0.03
N VAL A 137 15.32 -2.80 -1.16
CA VAL A 137 14.49 -1.69 -1.64
C VAL A 137 13.18 -2.26 -2.18
N ARG A 138 12.09 -1.98 -1.47
CA ARG A 138 10.74 -2.49 -1.76
C ARG A 138 10.15 -1.84 -3.01
N ASN A 139 8.85 -2.06 -3.25
CA ASN A 139 8.13 -1.33 -4.28
C ASN A 139 8.27 0.18 -4.10
N VAL A 140 8.42 0.88 -5.21
CA VAL A 140 8.41 2.35 -5.28
C VAL A 140 6.95 2.78 -5.37
N THR A 141 6.46 3.49 -4.36
CA THR A 141 5.07 4.00 -4.33
C THR A 141 4.99 5.29 -5.15
N GLY A 142 3.88 5.56 -5.83
CA GLY A 142 3.73 6.71 -6.74
C GLY A 142 2.35 7.35 -6.63
N SER A 143 2.23 8.66 -6.89
CA SER A 143 0.91 9.27 -7.01
C SER A 143 0.12 8.60 -8.16
N PRO A 144 -1.09 8.07 -7.91
CA PRO A 144 -1.91 7.49 -8.97
C PRO A 144 -2.34 8.54 -10.02
N ALA A 145 -2.36 9.83 -9.65
CA ALA A 145 -2.63 10.93 -10.56
C ALA A 145 -1.37 11.47 -11.28
N ALA A 146 -0.19 10.86 -11.11
CA ALA A 146 1.02 11.27 -11.82
C ALA A 146 0.79 11.33 -13.35
N GLY A 147 1.20 12.43 -13.97
CA GLY A 147 0.99 12.77 -15.38
C GLY A 147 -0.34 13.47 -15.69
N VAL A 148 -1.31 13.44 -14.79
CA VAL A 148 -2.70 13.88 -15.05
C VAL A 148 -3.30 14.79 -13.96
N ALA A 149 -2.68 14.88 -12.78
CA ALA A 149 -3.14 15.70 -11.67
C ALA A 149 -3.16 17.21 -12.03
N ALA A 150 -4.21 17.91 -11.58
CA ALA A 150 -4.36 19.35 -11.80
C ALA A 150 -3.32 20.20 -11.05
N ASP A 151 -2.86 19.75 -9.88
CA ASP A 151 -1.86 20.43 -9.06
C ASP A 151 -0.43 19.91 -9.30
N GLU A 152 -0.22 19.09 -10.33
CA GLU A 152 1.06 18.47 -10.62
C GLU A 152 2.10 19.50 -11.08
N VAL A 153 3.27 19.49 -10.42
CA VAL A 153 4.42 20.32 -10.79
C VAL A 153 5.11 19.76 -12.03
N PHE A 154 5.41 18.45 -12.02
CA PHE A 154 5.78 17.66 -13.19
C PHE A 154 5.62 16.18 -12.88
N ASP A 155 5.40 15.36 -13.91
CA ASP A 155 5.24 13.90 -13.79
C ASP A 155 6.49 13.21 -13.22
N PRO A 156 6.42 12.62 -12.02
CA PRO A 156 7.54 11.91 -11.42
C PRO A 156 7.71 10.48 -11.95
N THR A 157 6.77 9.93 -12.73
CA THR A 157 6.75 8.52 -13.18
C THR A 157 8.07 8.08 -13.83
N PRO A 158 8.68 8.84 -14.76
CA PRO A 158 9.94 8.43 -15.37
C PRO A 158 11.08 8.26 -14.36
N TYR A 159 11.11 9.10 -13.31
CA TYR A 159 12.13 9.11 -12.27
C TYR A 159 11.86 8.03 -11.21
N ALA A 160 10.60 7.78 -10.87
CA ALA A 160 10.21 6.67 -10.02
C ALA A 160 10.60 5.31 -10.65
N ALA A 161 10.42 5.18 -11.97
CA ALA A 161 10.87 4.02 -12.73
C ALA A 161 12.41 3.90 -12.75
N ALA A 162 13.12 5.01 -12.97
CA ALA A 162 14.58 5.02 -12.92
C ALA A 162 15.11 4.63 -11.53
N TYR A 163 14.49 5.11 -10.44
CA TYR A 163 14.78 4.67 -9.07
C TYR A 163 14.54 3.17 -8.89
N ALA A 164 13.41 2.66 -9.39
CA ALA A 164 13.08 1.23 -9.31
C ALA A 164 14.12 0.37 -10.04
N ARG A 165 14.57 0.81 -11.22
CA ARG A 165 15.59 0.14 -12.04
C ARG A 165 16.98 0.21 -11.40
N HIS A 166 17.38 1.39 -10.92
CA HIS A 166 18.68 1.62 -10.27
C HIS A 166 18.89 0.72 -9.05
N PHE A 167 17.86 0.59 -8.21
CA PHE A 167 17.98 -0.16 -6.95
C PHE A 167 17.63 -1.65 -7.06
N LEU A 168 17.02 -2.10 -8.16
CA LEU A 168 16.73 -3.52 -8.38
C LEU A 168 18.06 -4.27 -8.63
N ARG A 169 18.37 -5.27 -7.79
CA ARG A 169 19.65 -6.02 -7.82
C ARG A 169 20.89 -5.17 -7.54
N HIS A 170 20.71 -3.97 -7.02
CA HIS A 170 21.83 -3.13 -6.60
C HIS A 170 22.60 -3.80 -5.46
N GLU A 171 23.91 -3.59 -5.35
CA GLU A 171 24.77 -4.23 -4.33
C GLU A 171 24.33 -3.96 -2.88
N LEU A 172 23.63 -2.84 -2.66
CA LEU A 172 23.05 -2.48 -1.38
C LEU A 172 21.73 -3.23 -1.10
N SER A 173 20.98 -3.58 -2.14
CA SER A 173 19.70 -4.27 -1.99
C SER A 173 19.93 -5.72 -1.58
N GLY A 174 19.29 -6.14 -0.49
CA GLY A 174 19.42 -7.51 0.06
C GLY A 174 20.40 -7.62 1.22
N VAL A 175 21.26 -6.61 1.46
CA VAL A 175 22.21 -6.57 2.59
C VAL A 175 21.92 -5.47 3.61
N MET A 176 20.88 -4.67 3.38
CA MET A 176 20.45 -3.58 4.27
C MET A 176 20.12 -4.09 5.68
N PRO A 177 20.28 -3.26 6.74
CA PRO A 177 19.84 -3.62 8.09
C PRO A 177 18.35 -4.00 8.13
N ARG A 178 17.53 -3.31 7.32
CA ARG A 178 16.09 -3.57 7.20
C ARG A 178 15.52 -3.03 5.88
N LYS A 179 14.28 -3.44 5.56
CA LYS A 179 13.50 -2.97 4.39
C LYS A 179 13.55 -1.43 4.23
N ILE A 180 13.72 -1.00 2.98
CA ILE A 180 13.64 0.40 2.54
C ILE A 180 12.39 0.57 1.69
N LYS A 181 11.58 1.57 2.01
CA LYS A 181 10.37 1.96 1.30
C LYS A 181 10.56 3.35 0.69
N SER A 182 10.33 3.47 -0.60
CA SER A 182 10.37 4.74 -1.32
C SER A 182 9.00 5.18 -1.82
N ALA A 183 8.82 6.48 -2.01
CA ALA A 183 7.63 7.07 -2.63
C ALA A 183 7.97 8.30 -3.49
N PHE A 184 7.17 8.54 -4.53
CA PHE A 184 7.25 9.70 -5.41
C PHE A 184 5.87 10.35 -5.56
N SER A 185 5.80 11.67 -5.44
CA SER A 185 4.59 12.44 -5.70
C SER A 185 4.85 13.63 -6.63
N GLY A 186 3.87 13.96 -7.47
CA GLY A 186 3.96 14.99 -8.50
C GLY A 186 3.69 16.41 -8.01
N GLY A 187 3.17 16.60 -6.79
CA GLY A 187 2.70 17.91 -6.33
C GLY A 187 2.51 18.04 -4.83
N PHE A 188 1.81 19.12 -4.44
CA PHE A 188 1.57 19.44 -3.04
C PHE A 188 0.63 18.44 -2.36
N SER A 189 -0.37 17.91 -3.07
CA SER A 189 -1.32 16.92 -2.55
C SER A 189 -0.67 15.68 -1.92
N ASP A 190 0.53 15.30 -2.36
CA ASP A 190 1.29 14.15 -1.85
C ASP A 190 0.47 12.85 -1.74
N GLU A 191 -0.23 12.46 -2.81
CA GLU A 191 -1.08 11.26 -2.82
C GLU A 191 -0.34 9.95 -2.49
N ALA A 192 0.98 9.91 -2.68
CA ALA A 192 1.85 8.78 -2.32
C ALA A 192 2.22 8.77 -0.82
N VAL A 193 1.91 9.83 -0.08
CA VAL A 193 2.19 10.03 1.35
C VAL A 193 3.67 9.80 1.64
N THR A 194 4.52 10.59 0.99
CA THR A 194 5.99 10.48 1.08
C THR A 194 6.50 10.57 2.53
N GLY A 195 5.80 11.30 3.40
CA GLY A 195 6.13 11.47 4.82
C GLY A 195 6.20 10.19 5.68
N ILE A 196 5.64 9.06 5.24
CA ILE A 196 5.71 7.77 5.97
C ILE A 196 6.75 6.79 5.43
N HIS A 197 7.48 7.19 4.39
CA HIS A 197 8.44 6.36 3.68
C HIS A 197 9.84 6.49 4.26
N ASP A 198 10.68 5.47 4.04
CA ASP A 198 12.09 5.59 4.42
C ASP A 198 12.76 6.69 3.59
N VAL A 199 12.40 6.82 2.31
CA VAL A 199 12.81 7.89 1.38
C VAL A 199 11.60 8.39 0.59
N GLY A 200 11.40 9.68 0.47
CA GLY A 200 10.29 10.26 -0.28
C GLY A 200 10.74 11.42 -1.17
N PHE A 201 10.15 11.52 -2.37
CA PHE A 201 10.45 12.55 -3.36
C PHE A 201 9.17 13.25 -3.80
N ILE A 202 9.18 14.59 -3.76
CA ILE A 202 8.04 15.41 -4.19
C ILE A 202 8.54 16.35 -5.27
N SER A 203 7.91 16.34 -6.45
CA SER A 203 8.29 17.19 -7.58
C SER A 203 8.33 18.67 -7.19
N LYS A 204 9.46 19.35 -7.47
CA LYS A 204 9.68 20.78 -7.22
C LYS A 204 10.45 21.42 -8.36
N MET A 205 10.09 22.67 -8.68
CA MET A 205 10.85 23.52 -9.58
C MET A 205 11.74 24.46 -8.76
N LYS A 206 12.99 24.67 -9.21
CA LYS A 206 13.88 25.71 -8.69
C LYS A 206 14.62 26.35 -9.86
N ASP A 207 14.50 27.66 -10.01
CA ASP A 207 15.17 28.43 -11.06
C ASP A 207 14.95 27.85 -12.48
N GLY A 208 13.73 27.39 -12.76
CA GLY A 208 13.34 26.78 -14.04
C GLY A 208 13.82 25.32 -14.24
N LYS A 209 14.52 24.73 -13.27
CA LYS A 209 15.00 23.34 -13.31
C LYS A 209 14.10 22.40 -12.51
N LYS A 210 13.90 21.20 -13.04
CA LYS A 210 13.21 20.10 -12.36
C LYS A 210 14.08 19.54 -11.25
N GLY A 211 13.45 19.17 -10.14
CA GLY A 211 14.07 18.51 -9.02
C GLY A 211 13.04 17.98 -8.05
N PHE A 212 13.49 17.54 -6.88
CA PHE A 212 12.62 17.00 -5.84
C PHE A 212 12.91 17.64 -4.50
N LYS A 213 11.87 17.90 -3.70
CA LYS A 213 12.02 17.90 -2.24
C LYS A 213 12.21 16.45 -1.80
N MET A 214 13.23 16.18 -1.00
CA MET A 214 13.55 14.84 -0.50
C MET A 214 13.34 14.78 1.01
N VAL A 215 12.49 13.86 1.44
CA VAL A 215 12.26 13.52 2.86
C VAL A 215 12.85 12.16 3.16
N MET A 216 13.34 11.93 4.39
CA MET A 216 13.91 10.64 4.77
C MET A 216 13.70 10.34 6.25
N GLY A 217 13.45 9.08 6.59
CA GLY A 217 13.31 8.65 8.00
C GLY A 217 11.88 8.48 8.50
N GLY A 218 10.92 8.32 7.60
CA GLY A 218 9.54 8.03 7.96
C GLY A 218 9.30 6.56 8.33
N GLY A 219 8.16 6.30 8.96
CA GLY A 219 7.61 4.96 9.07
C GLY A 219 6.71 4.78 10.28
N LEU A 220 5.63 4.03 10.09
CA LEU A 220 4.58 3.81 11.08
C LEU A 220 5.01 2.77 12.14
N ALA A 221 4.64 1.49 12.02
CA ALA A 221 4.95 0.45 13.02
C ALA A 221 4.69 0.91 14.48
N ILE A 222 5.34 0.32 15.48
CA ILE A 222 5.05 0.58 16.90
C ILE A 222 5.36 2.03 17.33
N LEU A 223 6.42 2.62 16.77
CA LEU A 223 6.85 3.99 17.06
C LEU A 223 6.75 4.82 15.78
N PRO A 224 5.57 5.35 15.42
CA PRO A 224 5.39 6.09 14.19
C PRO A 224 6.26 7.35 14.17
N LYS A 225 6.89 7.63 13.03
CA LYS A 225 7.68 8.85 12.78
C LYS A 225 7.34 9.39 11.39
N GLU A 226 7.13 10.70 11.31
CA GLU A 226 7.13 11.46 10.06
C GLU A 226 8.57 11.60 9.55
N ALA A 227 8.76 11.56 8.23
CA ALA A 227 10.05 11.75 7.59
C ALA A 227 10.44 13.25 7.61
N PRO A 228 11.53 13.64 8.30
CA PRO A 228 12.05 15.00 8.18
C PRO A 228 12.55 15.30 6.76
N VAL A 229 12.62 16.59 6.44
CA VAL A 229 13.18 17.08 5.17
C VAL A 229 14.70 16.88 5.18
N LEU A 230 15.18 16.03 4.27
CA LEU A 230 16.60 15.86 4.04
C LEU A 230 17.11 16.98 3.13
N TYR A 231 16.43 17.25 2.02
CA TYR A 231 16.72 18.37 1.13
C TYR A 231 15.44 19.04 0.66
N ASP A 232 15.37 20.37 0.77
CA ASP A 232 14.24 21.13 0.22
C ASP A 232 14.19 21.08 -1.31
N TRP A 233 15.35 20.88 -1.95
CA TRP A 233 15.46 20.67 -3.39
C TRP A 233 16.75 19.93 -3.76
N ILE A 234 16.65 18.93 -4.62
CA ILE A 234 17.75 18.23 -5.31
C ILE A 234 17.44 18.11 -6.79
N SER A 235 18.46 18.21 -7.66
CA SER A 235 18.28 18.07 -9.11
C SER A 235 17.81 16.66 -9.47
N ILE A 236 17.07 16.54 -10.58
CA ILE A 236 16.78 15.25 -11.22
C ILE A 236 18.06 14.51 -11.67
N ASP A 237 19.19 15.20 -11.82
CA ASP A 237 20.47 14.56 -12.19
C ASP A 237 21.18 13.93 -10.96
N ASP A 238 20.82 14.38 -9.75
CA ASP A 238 21.53 14.04 -8.52
C ASP A 238 20.73 13.10 -7.61
N TYR A 239 19.40 13.08 -7.71
CA TYR A 239 18.55 12.38 -6.74
C TYR A 239 18.86 10.89 -6.55
N LEU A 240 19.25 10.16 -7.60
CA LEU A 240 19.64 8.75 -7.49
C LEU A 240 20.91 8.58 -6.66
N ARG A 241 21.93 9.40 -6.93
CA ARG A 241 23.22 9.35 -6.26
C ARG A 241 23.10 9.82 -4.81
N THR A 242 22.30 10.86 -4.55
CA THR A 242 21.95 11.29 -3.19
C THR A 242 21.20 10.20 -2.42
N ALA A 243 20.24 9.52 -3.05
CA ALA A 243 19.54 8.41 -2.42
C ALA A 243 20.48 7.25 -2.12
N GLU A 244 21.36 6.88 -3.05
CA GLU A 244 22.33 5.81 -2.86
C GLU A 244 23.30 6.14 -1.73
N ALA A 245 23.84 7.36 -1.68
CA ALA A 245 24.67 7.84 -0.58
C ALA A 245 23.96 7.67 0.77
N ALA A 246 22.71 8.13 0.87
CA ALA A 246 21.90 7.97 2.08
C ALA A 246 21.66 6.50 2.46
N LEU A 247 21.48 5.62 1.48
CA LEU A 247 21.36 4.19 1.71
C LEU A 247 22.69 3.55 2.12
N ARG A 248 23.85 4.02 1.62
CA ARG A 248 25.18 3.59 2.07
C ARG A 248 25.40 3.95 3.54
N ILE A 249 25.03 5.16 3.97
CA ILE A 249 25.06 5.58 5.38
C ILE A 249 24.26 4.63 6.26
N PHE A 250 23.02 4.33 5.86
CA PHE A 250 22.17 3.42 6.61
C PHE A 250 22.73 1.98 6.59
N ASN A 251 23.25 1.52 5.45
CA ASN A 251 23.79 0.17 5.31
C ASN A 251 24.97 -0.12 6.24
N ARG A 252 25.87 0.87 6.41
CA ARG A 252 27.06 0.74 7.28
C ARG A 252 26.78 0.97 8.77
N SER A 253 25.53 1.24 9.14
CA SER A 253 25.22 1.51 10.54
C SER A 253 25.15 0.24 11.37
N GLU A 254 26.13 0.05 12.24
CA GLU A 254 26.25 -1.11 13.12
C GLU A 254 25.14 -1.17 14.18
N GLU A 255 24.67 -0.03 14.68
CA GLU A 255 23.66 0.01 15.74
C GLU A 255 22.32 -0.58 15.27
N GLU A 256 21.91 -0.23 14.05
CA GLU A 256 20.69 -0.72 13.42
C GLU A 256 20.79 -2.21 13.04
N ARG A 257 21.96 -2.84 13.12
CA ARG A 257 22.14 -4.29 12.97
C ARG A 257 22.05 -5.05 14.29
N LYS A 258 22.15 -4.38 15.45
CA LYS A 258 22.10 -5.03 16.77
C LYS A 258 20.69 -5.44 17.19
N ASN A 259 19.70 -4.59 16.91
CA ASN A 259 18.32 -4.81 17.32
C ASN A 259 17.35 -4.60 16.16
N ARG A 260 16.77 -5.71 15.68
CA ARG A 260 15.82 -5.73 14.57
C ARG A 260 14.58 -4.85 14.77
N MET A 261 14.14 -4.65 16.03
CA MET A 261 13.02 -3.76 16.35
C MET A 261 13.37 -2.29 16.19
N LYS A 262 14.67 -1.96 16.20
CA LYS A 262 15.23 -0.62 15.99
C LYS A 262 16.08 -0.51 14.72
N ALA A 263 15.92 -1.44 13.77
CA ALA A 263 16.79 -1.57 12.59
C ALA A 263 16.36 -0.72 11.37
N ARG A 264 15.36 0.15 11.49
CA ARG A 264 14.89 1.00 10.38
C ARG A 264 15.61 2.35 10.38
N VAL A 265 15.79 2.94 9.20
CA VAL A 265 16.54 4.21 9.05
C VAL A 265 15.98 5.35 9.89
N LYS A 266 14.66 5.35 10.18
CA LYS A 266 14.05 6.31 11.10
C LYS A 266 14.70 6.35 12.49
N PHE A 267 15.25 5.24 12.99
CA PHE A 267 15.93 5.20 14.28
C PHE A 267 17.36 5.75 14.21
N LEU A 268 18.03 5.55 13.08
CA LEU A 268 19.32 6.18 12.81
C LEU A 268 19.16 7.71 12.80
N ILE A 269 18.21 8.21 12.01
CA ILE A 269 17.94 9.65 11.88
C ILE A 269 17.46 10.25 13.21
N ASP A 270 16.60 9.55 13.96
CA ASP A 270 16.18 10.00 15.30
C ASP A 270 17.34 10.09 16.29
N ARG A 271 18.34 9.22 16.16
CA ARG A 271 19.50 9.16 17.05
C ARG A 271 20.51 10.26 16.76
N ILE A 272 20.80 10.54 15.49
CA ILE A 272 21.87 11.48 15.10
C ILE A 272 21.34 12.87 14.70
N GLY A 273 20.06 12.98 14.35
CA GLY A 273 19.44 14.19 13.80
C GLY A 273 19.56 14.28 12.28
N ILE A 274 18.58 14.92 11.63
CA ILE A 274 18.53 15.02 10.17
C ILE A 274 19.68 15.85 9.58
N ASP A 275 20.16 16.87 10.31
CA ASP A 275 21.26 17.72 9.86
C ASP A 275 22.59 16.96 9.85
N GLU A 276 22.86 16.17 10.89
CA GLU A 276 24.04 15.32 10.94
C GLU A 276 23.96 14.20 9.90
N PHE A 277 22.79 13.60 9.72
CA PHE A 277 22.59 12.64 8.63
C PHE A 277 22.87 13.27 7.26
N ARG A 278 22.42 14.51 7.01
CA ARG A 278 22.73 15.25 5.79
C ARG A 278 24.24 15.46 5.63
N ASN A 279 24.95 15.87 6.67
CA ASN A 279 26.41 16.04 6.62
C ASN A 279 27.13 14.74 6.20
N GLN A 280 26.66 13.59 6.72
CA GLN A 280 27.21 12.30 6.34
C GLN A 280 26.92 11.93 4.88
N VAL A 281 25.72 12.26 4.38
CA VAL A 281 25.38 12.09 2.95
C VAL A 281 26.27 12.94 2.07
N GLU A 282 26.47 14.22 2.40
CA GLU A 282 27.36 15.13 1.66
C GLU A 282 28.81 14.66 1.64
N GLU A 283 29.29 14.07 2.75
CA GLU A 283 30.62 13.49 2.80
C GLU A 283 30.72 12.21 1.96
N GLU A 284 29.70 11.34 2.02
CA GLU A 284 29.65 10.10 1.24
C GLU A 284 29.67 10.36 -0.26
N LEU A 285 29.01 11.43 -0.71
CA LEU A 285 29.00 11.86 -2.11
C LEU A 285 30.38 12.27 -2.64
N LYS A 286 31.40 12.48 -1.79
CA LYS A 286 32.77 12.77 -2.22
C LYS A 286 33.58 11.51 -2.54
N GLY A 287 33.05 10.32 -2.24
CA GLY A 287 33.75 9.05 -2.46
C GLY A 287 33.85 8.64 -3.92
N ASP A 288 34.84 7.82 -4.24
CA ASP A 288 35.15 7.37 -5.62
C ASP A 288 34.03 6.55 -6.28
N TRP A 289 33.09 6.03 -5.49
CA TRP A 289 31.90 5.31 -6.00
C TRP A 289 30.93 6.25 -6.72
N ASN A 290 30.94 7.55 -6.41
CA ASN A 290 29.99 8.54 -6.95
C ASN A 290 30.37 8.93 -8.39
N THR A 291 30.13 8.00 -9.32
CA THR A 291 30.22 8.26 -10.75
C THR A 291 28.88 8.75 -11.31
N PRO A 292 28.87 9.55 -12.40
CA PRO A 292 27.62 9.95 -13.06
C PRO A 292 26.76 8.73 -13.42
N VAL A 293 25.46 8.80 -13.10
CA VAL A 293 24.48 7.79 -13.50
C VAL A 293 23.95 8.19 -14.88
N ASP A 294 23.92 7.24 -15.82
CA ASP A 294 23.23 7.41 -17.10
C ASP A 294 21.70 7.36 -16.87
N LEU A 295 21.16 8.49 -16.43
CA LEU A 295 19.75 8.62 -16.08
C LEU A 295 18.84 8.33 -17.28
N ASP A 296 19.21 8.80 -18.48
CA ASP A 296 18.41 8.65 -19.70
C ASP A 296 18.15 7.18 -20.02
N SER A 297 19.15 6.30 -19.81
CA SER A 297 18.97 4.85 -19.97
C SER A 297 17.99 4.22 -18.97
N LEU A 298 17.78 4.86 -17.82
CA LEU A 298 16.94 4.36 -16.73
C LEU A 298 15.51 4.93 -16.79
N LEU A 299 15.29 6.08 -17.41
CA LEU A 299 13.96 6.69 -17.48
C LEU A 299 12.94 5.77 -18.16
N TRP A 300 11.70 5.80 -17.66
CA TRP A 300 10.54 5.22 -18.33
C TRP A 300 9.75 6.35 -18.98
N LEU A 301 9.96 6.54 -20.28
CA LEU A 301 9.28 7.55 -21.08
C LEU A 301 8.16 6.87 -21.86
N GLU A 302 6.97 6.88 -21.28
CA GLU A 302 5.76 6.36 -21.89
C GLU A 302 4.79 7.53 -22.08
N ASP A 303 4.31 7.70 -23.32
CA ASP A 303 3.30 8.69 -23.63
C ASP A 303 1.91 8.05 -23.59
N GLU A 304 1.30 8.05 -22.40
CA GLU A 304 -0.04 7.48 -22.23
C GLU A 304 -1.12 8.25 -23.02
N SER A 305 -0.86 9.51 -23.41
CA SER A 305 -1.82 10.29 -24.20
C SER A 305 -1.95 9.75 -25.62
N SER A 306 -0.93 9.05 -26.12
CA SER A 306 -0.94 8.45 -27.46
C SER A 306 -1.91 7.27 -27.59
N ASP A 307 -2.19 6.59 -26.47
CA ASP A 307 -3.14 5.47 -26.40
C ASP A 307 -4.50 5.89 -25.79
N ALA A 308 -4.66 7.17 -25.43
CA ALA A 308 -5.89 7.66 -24.82
C ALA A 308 -7.07 7.58 -25.83
N PRO A 309 -8.27 7.16 -25.39
CA PRO A 309 -9.44 7.15 -26.26
C PRO A 309 -9.74 8.56 -26.78
N ALA A 310 -9.80 8.74 -28.11
CA ALA A 310 -9.99 10.06 -28.71
C ALA A 310 -11.23 10.80 -28.18
N VAL A 311 -11.07 12.08 -27.85
CA VAL A 311 -12.14 13.01 -27.50
C VAL A 311 -12.57 13.82 -28.74
N GLY A 312 -13.83 14.21 -28.81
CA GLY A 312 -14.27 15.21 -29.80
C GLY A 312 -13.57 16.56 -29.56
N GLU A 313 -13.40 17.36 -30.61
CA GLU A 313 -12.94 18.76 -30.51
C GLU A 313 -14.06 19.72 -30.95
N PRO A 314 -14.65 20.52 -30.04
CA PRO A 314 -14.37 20.60 -28.60
C PRO A 314 -14.85 19.35 -27.84
N ALA A 315 -14.33 19.16 -26.62
CA ALA A 315 -14.76 18.07 -25.75
C ALA A 315 -16.29 18.11 -25.55
N VAL A 316 -16.92 16.94 -25.58
CA VAL A 316 -18.37 16.83 -25.49
C VAL A 316 -18.79 17.17 -24.06
N GLU A 317 -19.62 18.20 -23.92
CA GLU A 317 -20.35 18.44 -22.67
C GLU A 317 -21.51 17.46 -22.57
N VAL A 318 -21.50 16.64 -21.52
CA VAL A 318 -22.57 15.68 -21.23
C VAL A 318 -23.26 16.09 -19.94
N SER A 319 -24.58 16.34 -20.02
CA SER A 319 -25.41 16.50 -18.83
C SER A 319 -25.80 15.13 -18.29
N PHE A 320 -25.71 15.01 -16.96
CA PHE A 320 -26.18 13.84 -16.20
C PHE A 320 -27.32 14.24 -15.24
N ASP A 321 -28.03 15.33 -15.54
CA ASP A 321 -29.09 15.84 -14.66
C ASP A 321 -30.24 14.85 -14.49
N ASP A 322 -30.51 14.03 -15.51
CA ASP A 322 -31.54 12.98 -15.48
C ASP A 322 -31.03 11.62 -14.99
N ALA A 323 -29.74 11.51 -14.63
CA ALA A 323 -29.16 10.26 -14.12
C ALA A 323 -29.69 9.88 -12.73
N SER A 324 -29.57 8.60 -12.38
CA SER A 324 -29.98 8.08 -11.08
C SER A 324 -29.15 8.69 -9.93
N ALA A 325 -29.67 8.59 -8.70
CA ALA A 325 -28.96 9.10 -7.52
C ALA A 325 -27.65 8.33 -7.29
N GLU A 326 -27.65 7.03 -7.54
CA GLU A 326 -26.50 6.14 -7.40
C GLU A 326 -25.37 6.52 -8.35
N PHE A 327 -25.69 6.79 -9.63
CA PHE A 327 -24.70 7.26 -10.60
C PHE A 327 -24.14 8.63 -10.20
N LYS A 328 -25.00 9.58 -9.79
CA LYS A 328 -24.56 10.92 -9.38
C LYS A 328 -23.63 10.87 -8.18
N GLU A 329 -23.92 10.00 -7.22
CA GLU A 329 -23.10 9.79 -6.03
C GLU A 329 -21.77 9.11 -6.36
N TRP A 330 -21.78 8.08 -7.20
CA TRP A 330 -20.56 7.47 -7.72
C TRP A 330 -19.72 8.48 -8.48
N LYS A 331 -20.31 9.27 -9.38
CA LYS A 331 -19.59 10.31 -10.13
C LYS A 331 -18.97 11.35 -9.21
N ARG A 332 -19.68 11.79 -8.16
CA ARG A 332 -19.20 12.80 -7.20
C ARG A 332 -17.97 12.30 -6.43
N THR A 333 -17.98 11.04 -6.00
CA THR A 333 -16.93 10.49 -5.12
C THR A 333 -15.79 9.83 -5.88
N ASN A 334 -16.09 9.14 -6.98
CA ASN A 334 -15.13 8.29 -7.67
C ASN A 334 -14.57 8.91 -8.97
N VAL A 335 -15.09 10.04 -9.44
CA VAL A 335 -14.62 10.67 -10.68
C VAL A 335 -13.97 12.01 -10.38
N VAL A 336 -12.71 12.16 -10.82
CA VAL A 336 -11.93 13.39 -10.64
C VAL A 336 -11.46 13.86 -12.02
N PRO A 337 -11.75 15.10 -12.44
CA PRO A 337 -11.22 15.64 -13.69
C PRO A 337 -9.69 15.65 -13.68
N GLN A 338 -9.08 15.24 -14.79
CA GLN A 338 -7.63 15.43 -14.99
C GLN A 338 -7.33 16.79 -15.63
N LYS A 339 -6.05 17.17 -15.69
CA LYS A 339 -5.61 18.43 -16.29
C LYS A 339 -5.80 18.52 -17.81
N GLN A 340 -6.02 17.39 -18.49
CA GLN A 340 -6.33 17.34 -19.92
C GLN A 340 -7.85 17.41 -20.12
N ASP A 341 -8.30 18.41 -20.87
CA ASP A 341 -9.71 18.67 -21.12
C ASP A 341 -10.44 17.45 -21.71
N GLY A 342 -11.66 17.21 -21.24
CA GLY A 342 -12.52 16.11 -21.71
C GLY A 342 -12.27 14.75 -21.06
N TYR A 343 -11.24 14.62 -20.22
CA TYR A 343 -10.86 13.37 -19.56
C TYR A 343 -11.02 13.43 -18.04
N ASN A 344 -11.12 12.24 -17.44
CA ASN A 344 -11.26 12.03 -16.01
C ASN A 344 -10.41 10.86 -15.53
N MET A 345 -10.06 10.92 -14.26
CA MET A 345 -9.69 9.76 -13.46
C MET A 345 -10.96 9.13 -12.87
N VAL A 346 -11.09 7.82 -13.01
CA VAL A 346 -12.17 7.01 -12.42
C VAL A 346 -11.56 6.04 -11.41
N HIS A 347 -11.96 6.18 -10.15
CA HIS A 347 -11.53 5.34 -9.05
C HIS A 347 -12.49 4.14 -8.89
N VAL A 348 -11.96 2.94 -8.97
CA VAL A 348 -12.67 1.70 -8.66
C VAL A 348 -12.36 1.35 -7.21
N VAL A 349 -13.34 1.58 -6.32
CA VAL A 349 -13.22 1.35 -4.88
C VAL A 349 -13.47 -0.12 -4.58
N LEU A 350 -12.51 -0.75 -3.91
CA LEU A 350 -12.50 -2.18 -3.66
C LEU A 350 -12.65 -2.46 -2.18
N GLN A 351 -13.70 -3.20 -1.81
CA GLN A 351 -13.85 -3.64 -0.44
C GLN A 351 -12.67 -4.53 -0.05
N ARG A 352 -11.94 -4.15 1.02
CA ARG A 352 -10.71 -4.82 1.50
C ARG A 352 -9.54 -4.81 0.49
N GLY A 353 -9.63 -4.09 -0.61
CA GLY A 353 -8.67 -4.17 -1.71
C GLY A 353 -8.66 -5.55 -2.40
N ASP A 354 -9.75 -6.31 -2.34
CA ASP A 354 -9.84 -7.62 -2.99
C ASP A 354 -10.43 -7.50 -4.40
N LEU A 355 -9.85 -8.22 -5.36
CA LEU A 355 -10.40 -8.40 -6.72
C LEU A 355 -10.50 -9.89 -7.03
N TRP A 356 -11.72 -10.37 -7.30
CA TRP A 356 -12.03 -11.78 -7.52
C TRP A 356 -11.65 -12.22 -8.95
N ALA A 357 -11.31 -13.49 -9.11
CA ALA A 357 -10.82 -14.07 -10.37
C ALA A 357 -11.69 -13.72 -11.59
N HIS A 358 -13.02 -13.80 -11.43
CA HIS A 358 -13.99 -13.50 -12.48
C HIS A 358 -14.07 -12.00 -12.86
N GLN A 359 -13.55 -11.09 -12.03
CA GLN A 359 -13.59 -9.64 -12.26
C GLN A 359 -12.38 -9.12 -13.04
N TRP A 360 -11.23 -9.80 -12.99
CA TRP A 360 -9.97 -9.33 -13.57
C TRP A 360 -10.06 -9.06 -15.07
N THR A 361 -10.41 -10.07 -15.87
CA THR A 361 -10.47 -9.94 -17.33
C THR A 361 -11.59 -9.01 -17.80
N PRO A 362 -12.82 -9.08 -17.27
CA PRO A 362 -13.85 -8.10 -17.62
C PRO A 362 -13.45 -6.66 -17.31
N LEU A 363 -12.82 -6.41 -16.15
CA LEU A 363 -12.29 -5.09 -15.81
C LEU A 363 -11.15 -4.68 -16.77
N ALA A 364 -10.25 -5.59 -17.12
CA ALA A 364 -9.18 -5.34 -18.08
C ALA A 364 -9.74 -4.90 -19.46
N ASN A 365 -10.88 -5.46 -19.88
CA ASN A 365 -11.55 -5.05 -21.11
C ASN A 365 -12.14 -3.64 -21.02
N ILE A 366 -12.74 -3.26 -19.89
CA ILE A 366 -13.17 -1.88 -19.62
C ILE A 366 -11.97 -0.93 -19.71
N VAL A 367 -10.84 -1.30 -19.12
CA VAL A 367 -9.60 -0.51 -19.12
C VAL A 367 -9.04 -0.33 -20.54
N ARG A 368 -9.02 -1.38 -21.37
CA ARG A 368 -8.60 -1.30 -22.78
C ARG A 368 -9.45 -0.31 -23.57
N GLU A 369 -10.75 -0.33 -23.34
CA GLU A 369 -11.71 0.43 -24.12
C GLU A 369 -11.81 1.89 -23.69
N PHE A 370 -11.81 2.16 -22.38
CA PHE A 370 -12.10 3.48 -21.84
C PHE A 370 -10.92 4.19 -21.18
N ALA A 371 -9.78 3.52 -20.98
CA ALA A 371 -8.66 4.07 -20.20
C ALA A 371 -7.28 3.81 -20.84
N GLY A 372 -7.22 3.59 -22.16
CA GLY A 372 -5.96 3.39 -22.88
C GLY A 372 -5.17 2.16 -22.44
N GLY A 373 -5.85 1.14 -21.89
CA GLY A 373 -5.23 -0.14 -21.53
C GLY A 373 -4.38 -0.12 -20.27
N ARG A 374 -4.43 0.94 -19.45
CA ARG A 374 -3.58 1.10 -18.25
C ARG A 374 -4.37 1.50 -17.01
N ILE A 375 -3.86 1.06 -15.86
CA ILE A 375 -4.35 1.48 -14.54
C ILE A 375 -3.19 1.92 -13.65
N ARG A 376 -3.55 2.61 -12.57
CA ARG A 376 -2.72 2.80 -11.38
C ARG A 376 -3.38 2.10 -10.19
N LEU A 377 -2.58 1.57 -9.28
CA LEU A 377 -3.02 1.16 -7.95
C LEU A 377 -2.69 2.28 -6.96
N ASP A 378 -3.54 2.51 -5.96
CA ASP A 378 -3.28 3.52 -4.94
C ASP A 378 -3.02 2.94 -3.54
N ILE A 379 -2.58 3.80 -2.63
CA ILE A 379 -2.27 3.42 -1.24
C ILE A 379 -3.52 3.11 -0.39
N GLN A 380 -4.72 3.40 -0.90
CA GLN A 380 -6.00 3.02 -0.29
C GLN A 380 -6.47 1.64 -0.76
N GLN A 381 -5.64 0.92 -1.53
CA GLN A 381 -5.93 -0.43 -2.04
C GLN A 381 -6.97 -0.43 -3.19
N ASN A 382 -7.11 0.69 -3.88
CA ASN A 382 -8.05 0.89 -4.98
C ASN A 382 -7.34 0.93 -6.34
N ILE A 383 -8.13 0.87 -7.41
CA ILE A 383 -7.67 0.99 -8.81
C ILE A 383 -8.06 2.37 -9.34
N VAL A 384 -7.21 2.97 -10.16
CA VAL A 384 -7.46 4.25 -10.83
C VAL A 384 -7.29 4.06 -12.34
N MET A 385 -8.39 4.26 -13.07
CA MET A 385 -8.41 4.39 -14.52
C MET A 385 -8.21 5.86 -14.88
N ARG A 386 -7.26 6.17 -15.75
CA ARG A 386 -7.02 7.54 -16.24
C ARG A 386 -7.49 7.64 -17.68
N TRP A 387 -7.60 8.86 -18.20
CA TRP A 387 -7.99 9.11 -19.60
C TRP A 387 -9.41 8.63 -19.94
N VAL A 388 -10.31 8.57 -18.95
CA VAL A 388 -11.71 8.21 -19.19
C VAL A 388 -12.49 9.45 -19.65
N ARG A 389 -13.09 9.38 -20.83
CA ARG A 389 -13.82 10.52 -21.41
C ARG A 389 -15.09 10.85 -20.64
N ASN A 390 -15.47 12.13 -20.65
CA ASN A 390 -16.71 12.63 -20.04
C ASN A 390 -17.95 11.83 -20.48
N GLU A 391 -18.10 11.61 -21.78
CA GLU A 391 -19.24 10.92 -22.38
C GLU A 391 -19.31 9.42 -22.08
N SER A 392 -18.19 8.81 -21.67
CA SER A 392 -18.12 7.39 -21.36
C SER A 392 -18.41 7.08 -19.89
N LEU A 393 -18.57 8.09 -19.03
CA LEU A 393 -18.74 7.88 -17.58
C LEU A 393 -19.95 7.00 -17.22
N MET A 394 -21.09 7.18 -17.90
CA MET A 394 -22.29 6.36 -17.66
C MET A 394 -22.04 4.89 -18.01
N GLU A 395 -21.52 4.63 -19.21
CA GLU A 395 -21.25 3.26 -19.66
C GLU A 395 -20.19 2.56 -18.80
N VAL A 396 -19.15 3.29 -18.39
CA VAL A 396 -18.14 2.77 -17.44
C VAL A 396 -18.81 2.40 -16.12
N TRP A 397 -19.67 3.26 -15.57
CA TRP A 397 -20.40 2.95 -14.33
C TRP A 397 -21.31 1.74 -14.47
N GLU A 398 -22.07 1.63 -15.56
CA GLU A 398 -22.95 0.49 -15.83
C GLU A 398 -22.16 -0.82 -15.89
N ARG A 399 -21.05 -0.85 -16.63
CA ARG A 399 -20.20 -2.04 -16.75
C ARG A 399 -19.47 -2.38 -15.46
N LEU A 400 -19.06 -1.39 -14.67
CA LEU A 400 -18.54 -1.64 -13.32
C LEU A 400 -19.63 -2.18 -12.39
N THR A 401 -20.88 -1.75 -12.56
CA THR A 401 -22.02 -2.23 -11.77
C THR A 401 -22.28 -3.71 -12.03
N GLU A 402 -22.22 -4.14 -13.31
CA GLU A 402 -22.32 -5.56 -13.68
C GLU A 402 -21.26 -6.45 -13.03
N LEU A 403 -20.11 -5.87 -12.67
CA LEU A 403 -19.00 -6.56 -12.02
C LEU A 403 -18.97 -6.42 -10.50
N ASP A 404 -19.94 -5.71 -9.89
CA ASP A 404 -19.91 -5.36 -8.46
C ASP A 404 -18.67 -4.51 -8.08
N LEU A 405 -18.30 -3.58 -8.97
CA LEU A 405 -17.14 -2.70 -8.88
C LEU A 405 -17.49 -1.20 -8.95
N ALA A 406 -18.78 -0.85 -8.99
CA ALA A 406 -19.27 0.53 -9.06
C ALA A 406 -19.55 1.16 -7.69
N ARG A 407 -18.93 0.65 -6.61
CA ARG A 407 -19.11 1.18 -5.26
C ARG A 407 -18.64 2.64 -5.18
N ALA A 408 -19.52 3.52 -4.72
CA ALA A 408 -19.21 4.92 -4.44
C ALA A 408 -18.42 5.08 -3.11
N GLY A 409 -17.85 6.26 -2.88
CA GLY A 409 -17.29 6.65 -1.59
C GLY A 409 -15.77 6.65 -1.51
N ARG A 410 -15.06 6.77 -2.63
CA ARG A 410 -13.60 6.98 -2.64
C ARG A 410 -13.22 8.17 -1.73
N HIS A 411 -12.20 8.00 -0.87
CA HIS A 411 -11.78 9.02 0.11
C HIS A 411 -12.88 9.50 1.07
N THR A 412 -13.89 8.66 1.31
CA THR A 412 -14.87 8.89 2.37
C THR A 412 -14.65 7.92 3.54
N ILE A 413 -15.39 8.11 4.63
CA ILE A 413 -15.39 7.22 5.79
C ILE A 413 -15.71 5.76 5.43
N THR A 414 -16.41 5.53 4.31
CA THR A 414 -16.79 4.20 3.82
C THR A 414 -15.65 3.46 3.09
N ASP A 415 -14.58 4.16 2.67
CA ASP A 415 -13.37 3.63 2.03
C ASP A 415 -12.38 3.10 3.09
N VAL A 416 -12.82 2.06 3.81
CA VAL A 416 -12.08 1.49 4.94
C VAL A 416 -10.87 0.69 4.45
N VAL A 417 -9.67 1.02 4.93
CA VAL A 417 -8.42 0.34 4.54
C VAL A 417 -7.93 -0.59 5.65
N THR A 418 -7.57 -1.83 5.28
CA THR A 418 -7.08 -2.80 6.26
C THR A 418 -5.94 -3.66 5.75
N CYS A 419 -5.13 -4.20 6.67
CA CYS A 419 -4.19 -5.26 6.31
C CYS A 419 -4.87 -6.65 6.36
N PRO A 420 -4.22 -7.71 5.87
CA PRO A 420 -4.78 -9.07 5.97
C PRO A 420 -5.07 -9.57 7.40
N GLY A 421 -4.32 -9.13 8.41
CA GLY A 421 -4.56 -9.55 9.80
C GLY A 421 -4.40 -11.07 9.99
N THR A 422 -5.18 -11.67 10.89
CA THR A 422 -5.14 -13.12 11.20
C THR A 422 -5.62 -14.02 10.06
N ASP A 423 -6.15 -13.46 8.96
CA ASP A 423 -6.57 -14.26 7.80
C ASP A 423 -5.39 -15.04 7.21
N SER A 424 -4.24 -14.38 7.04
CA SER A 424 -3.03 -15.00 6.49
C SER A 424 -1.74 -14.63 7.25
N CYS A 425 -1.69 -13.52 8.00
CA CYS A 425 -0.45 -13.02 8.56
C CYS A 425 -0.04 -13.74 9.87
N LYS A 426 1.19 -14.29 9.92
CA LYS A 426 1.79 -14.89 11.13
C LYS A 426 1.85 -13.93 12.31
N LEU A 427 1.96 -12.62 12.04
CA LEU A 427 2.03 -11.57 13.06
C LEU A 427 0.66 -11.02 13.48
N GLY A 428 -0.41 -11.38 12.79
CA GLY A 428 -1.76 -10.91 13.07
C GLY A 428 -2.22 -11.35 14.46
N ILE A 429 -2.72 -10.40 15.24
CA ILE A 429 -3.34 -10.60 16.54
C ILE A 429 -4.86 -10.72 16.39
N THR A 430 -5.46 -9.91 15.52
CA THR A 430 -6.89 -9.95 15.20
C THR A 430 -7.16 -9.96 13.69
N SER A 431 -8.37 -10.35 13.27
CA SER A 431 -8.82 -10.29 11.87
C SER A 431 -9.23 -8.87 11.52
N SER A 432 -8.32 -8.15 10.85
CA SER A 432 -8.60 -6.80 10.36
C SER A 432 -9.48 -6.80 9.10
N MET A 433 -9.47 -7.86 8.30
CA MET A 433 -10.38 -8.00 7.16
C MET A 433 -11.82 -8.27 7.60
N GLY A 434 -12.01 -9.07 8.65
CA GLY A 434 -13.32 -9.24 9.26
C GLY A 434 -13.81 -7.96 9.95
N LEU A 435 -12.90 -7.18 10.57
CA LEU A 435 -13.22 -5.84 11.05
C LEU A 435 -13.63 -4.91 9.91
N ASN A 436 -12.92 -4.92 8.76
CA ASN A 436 -13.28 -4.11 7.59
C ASN A 436 -14.74 -4.34 7.21
N LYS A 437 -15.14 -5.61 7.02
CA LYS A 437 -16.51 -5.97 6.70
C LYS A 437 -17.49 -5.45 7.75
N ALA A 438 -17.21 -5.69 9.03
CA ALA A 438 -18.11 -5.25 10.11
C ALA A 438 -18.28 -3.72 10.18
N LEU A 439 -17.22 -2.95 9.91
CA LEU A 439 -17.30 -1.48 9.87
C LEU A 439 -18.01 -0.99 8.60
N THR A 440 -17.74 -1.62 7.44
CA THR A 440 -18.45 -1.32 6.19
C THR A 440 -19.95 -1.57 6.32
N ASP A 441 -20.36 -2.77 6.78
CA ASP A 441 -21.78 -3.12 6.97
C ASP A 441 -22.48 -2.14 7.92
N PHE A 442 -21.77 -1.67 8.97
CA PHE A 442 -22.31 -0.65 9.87
C PHE A 442 -22.49 0.70 9.17
N LEU A 443 -21.47 1.17 8.43
CA LEU A 443 -21.50 2.46 7.73
C LEU A 443 -22.57 2.51 6.62
N GLU A 444 -22.92 1.37 6.01
CA GLU A 444 -24.05 1.28 5.08
C GLU A 444 -25.42 1.56 5.74
N THR A 445 -25.50 1.45 7.07
CA THR A 445 -26.72 1.72 7.85
C THR A 445 -26.66 3.03 8.65
N TYR A 446 -25.50 3.68 8.70
CA TYR A 446 -25.27 4.91 9.42
C TYR A 446 -25.46 6.11 8.48
N ASP A 447 -26.00 7.22 8.99
CA ASP A 447 -26.09 8.44 8.19
C ASP A 447 -24.71 9.12 8.10
N THR A 448 -24.05 8.94 6.95
CA THR A 448 -22.76 9.58 6.64
C THR A 448 -22.91 10.84 5.80
N SER A 449 -24.12 11.41 5.67
CA SER A 449 -24.36 12.60 4.83
C SER A 449 -23.78 13.89 5.39
N ASP A 450 -23.38 13.90 6.67
CA ASP A 450 -22.65 15.01 7.27
C ASP A 450 -21.29 15.21 6.57
N PRO A 451 -21.00 16.39 5.98
CA PRO A 451 -19.79 16.58 5.18
C PRO A 451 -18.48 16.36 5.93
N LEU A 452 -18.46 16.64 7.25
CA LEU A 452 -17.26 16.45 8.06
C LEU A 452 -17.08 15.00 8.52
N VAL A 453 -18.17 14.23 8.63
CA VAL A 453 -18.10 12.78 8.84
C VAL A 453 -17.71 12.07 7.55
N GLU A 454 -18.26 12.51 6.42
CA GLU A 454 -17.97 11.93 5.11
C GLU A 454 -16.49 11.96 4.79
N GLU A 455 -15.80 13.09 5.03
CA GLU A 455 -14.35 13.24 4.74
C GLU A 455 -13.42 12.46 5.68
N MET A 456 -13.93 11.81 6.73
CA MET A 456 -13.11 11.06 7.68
C MET A 456 -12.58 9.77 7.04
N HIS A 457 -11.47 9.26 7.58
CA HIS A 457 -10.88 7.99 7.11
C HIS A 457 -10.74 6.97 8.24
N ILE A 458 -11.03 5.70 7.90
CA ILE A 458 -10.84 4.57 8.80
C ILE A 458 -9.74 3.65 8.29
N LYS A 459 -8.75 3.39 9.14
CA LYS A 459 -7.63 2.50 8.82
C LYS A 459 -7.39 1.49 9.93
N ALA A 460 -7.37 0.20 9.60
CA ALA A 460 -7.16 -0.85 10.60
C ALA A 460 -5.96 -1.76 10.31
N SER A 461 -5.38 -2.33 11.36
CA SER A 461 -4.36 -3.36 11.24
C SER A 461 -4.52 -4.42 12.31
N GLY A 462 -4.41 -5.69 11.94
CA GLY A 462 -4.49 -6.80 12.91
C GLY A 462 -3.34 -6.84 13.92
N CYS A 463 -2.34 -5.96 13.86
CA CYS A 463 -1.27 -5.84 14.86
C CYS A 463 -0.62 -4.44 14.84
N PRO A 464 0.26 -4.11 15.81
CA PRO A 464 0.94 -2.81 15.90
C PRO A 464 1.90 -2.45 14.75
N ASN A 465 2.14 -3.34 13.78
CA ASN A 465 3.04 -3.04 12.66
C ASN A 465 2.48 -2.02 11.65
N SER A 466 1.18 -1.71 11.74
CA SER A 466 0.52 -0.67 10.95
C SER A 466 0.63 -0.88 9.42
N CYS A 467 0.44 -2.12 8.96
CA CYS A 467 0.41 -2.44 7.53
C CYS A 467 -0.78 -1.80 6.81
N GLY A 468 -1.92 -1.63 7.49
CA GLY A 468 -3.07 -0.87 7.02
C GLY A 468 -2.98 0.63 7.38
N GLN A 469 -1.84 1.11 7.89
CA GLN A 469 -1.58 2.53 8.14
C GLN A 469 -2.49 3.23 9.18
N HIS A 470 -2.97 2.52 10.20
CA HIS A 470 -3.89 3.04 11.23
C HIS A 470 -3.45 4.30 11.99
N HIS A 471 -2.19 4.71 11.95
CA HIS A 471 -1.74 5.91 12.68
C HIS A 471 -2.08 7.23 11.97
N ILE A 472 -2.34 7.19 10.67
CA ILE A 472 -2.49 8.37 9.81
C ILE A 472 -3.91 8.44 9.23
N ALA A 473 -4.90 8.15 10.07
CA ALA A 473 -6.31 8.22 9.73
C ALA A 473 -7.07 8.84 10.89
N ASP A 474 -8.25 9.40 10.61
CA ASP A 474 -9.12 9.97 11.63
C ASP A 474 -9.41 8.93 12.71
N ILE A 475 -9.75 7.71 12.30
CA ILE A 475 -10.01 6.59 13.20
C ILE A 475 -9.13 5.38 12.82
N GLY A 476 -8.12 5.15 13.64
CA GLY A 476 -7.19 4.05 13.55
C GLY A 476 -7.51 2.90 14.49
N PHE A 477 -7.54 1.66 13.99
CA PHE A 477 -7.62 0.45 14.83
C PHE A 477 -6.34 -0.38 14.72
N HIS A 478 -5.77 -0.80 15.86
CA HIS A 478 -4.75 -1.86 15.89
C HIS A 478 -5.21 -3.07 16.70
N GLY A 479 -4.89 -4.27 16.24
CA GLY A 479 -5.21 -5.52 16.93
C GLY A 479 -4.43 -5.72 18.24
N ALA A 480 -5.17 -6.08 19.28
CA ALA A 480 -4.70 -6.28 20.65
C ALA A 480 -5.44 -7.47 21.29
N VAL A 481 -5.06 -7.79 22.53
CA VAL A 481 -5.73 -8.82 23.35
C VAL A 481 -6.05 -8.24 24.72
N ILE A 482 -7.21 -8.58 25.26
CA ILE A 482 -7.58 -8.33 26.66
C ILE A 482 -7.89 -9.66 27.37
N LYS A 483 -7.95 -9.62 28.69
CA LYS A 483 -8.29 -10.78 29.52
C LYS A 483 -9.71 -10.61 30.04
N GLY A 484 -10.62 -11.49 29.59
CA GLY A 484 -11.96 -11.63 30.14
C GLY A 484 -12.00 -12.65 31.28
N LYS A 485 -13.16 -12.79 31.93
CA LYS A 485 -13.38 -13.78 33.00
C LYS A 485 -13.19 -15.22 32.52
N GLY A 486 -13.52 -15.50 31.26
CA GLY A 486 -13.42 -16.83 30.67
C GLY A 486 -12.23 -17.08 29.74
N GLY A 487 -11.27 -16.16 29.64
CA GLY A 487 -10.09 -16.35 28.80
C GLY A 487 -9.62 -15.09 28.07
N GLN A 488 -8.92 -15.30 26.96
CA GLN A 488 -8.46 -14.22 26.10
C GLN A 488 -9.60 -13.73 25.22
N VAL A 489 -9.64 -12.41 24.98
CA VAL A 489 -10.61 -11.75 24.11
C VAL A 489 -9.84 -10.94 23.07
N PRO A 490 -10.17 -11.10 21.77
CA PRO A 490 -9.59 -10.26 20.73
C PRO A 490 -10.11 -8.84 20.90
N ALA A 491 -9.22 -7.86 20.76
CA ALA A 491 -9.55 -6.47 21.02
C ALA A 491 -8.85 -5.54 20.03
N TYR A 492 -9.24 -4.27 20.03
CA TYR A 492 -8.58 -3.20 19.31
C TYR A 492 -8.15 -2.08 20.24
N GLU A 493 -6.97 -1.51 20.00
CA GLU A 493 -6.56 -0.21 20.55
C GLU A 493 -6.75 0.85 19.46
N LEU A 494 -7.12 2.07 19.88
CA LEU A 494 -7.49 3.14 18.96
C LEU A 494 -6.42 4.24 18.88
N PHE A 495 -6.29 4.82 17.69
CA PHE A 495 -5.52 6.03 17.40
C PHE A 495 -6.47 7.02 16.73
N LEU A 496 -6.64 8.22 17.31
CA LEU A 496 -7.63 9.18 16.84
C LEU A 496 -6.99 10.49 16.36
N GLY A 497 -7.53 11.05 15.29
CA GLY A 497 -7.11 12.35 14.76
C GLY A 497 -5.78 12.33 13.99
N GLY A 498 -5.45 11.21 13.33
CA GLY A 498 -4.38 11.19 12.34
C GLY A 498 -4.86 11.71 10.98
N ASP A 499 -3.93 12.13 10.13
CA ASP A 499 -4.26 12.68 8.80
C ASP A 499 -3.11 12.41 7.83
N TYR A 500 -3.42 11.84 6.67
CA TYR A 500 -2.46 11.57 5.61
C TYR A 500 -2.57 12.54 4.42
N GLN A 501 -3.57 13.42 4.41
CA GLN A 501 -3.89 14.35 3.32
C GLN A 501 -3.34 15.77 3.59
N VAL A 502 -2.37 15.91 4.52
CA VAL A 502 -1.74 17.20 4.86
C VAL A 502 -0.96 17.79 3.68
N GLY A 503 -0.38 16.93 2.83
CA GLY A 503 0.41 17.32 1.67
C GLY A 503 1.87 17.66 1.98
N ASP A 504 2.65 17.87 0.91
CA ASP A 504 4.05 18.29 0.90
C ASP A 504 4.97 17.43 1.81
N GLY A 505 4.72 16.12 1.88
CA GLY A 505 5.52 15.18 2.67
C GLY A 505 5.22 15.18 4.15
N LYS A 506 4.12 15.79 4.59
CA LYS A 506 3.67 15.83 5.98
C LYS A 506 2.56 14.85 6.26
N VAL A 507 2.47 14.40 7.51
CA VAL A 507 1.38 13.58 8.04
C VAL A 507 1.11 13.92 9.50
N GLU A 508 -0.14 13.85 9.93
CA GLU A 508 -0.48 13.91 11.35
C GLU A 508 -0.62 12.49 11.92
N ILE A 509 0.09 12.22 13.01
CA ILE A 509 0.01 10.95 13.72
C ILE A 509 -1.10 11.05 14.77
N GLY A 510 -2.07 10.14 14.70
CA GLY A 510 -3.19 10.06 15.63
C GLY A 510 -2.77 9.81 17.07
N GLN A 511 -3.54 10.36 18.00
CA GLN A 511 -3.34 10.21 19.44
C GLN A 511 -3.74 8.82 19.88
N ARG A 512 -2.82 8.12 20.55
CA ARG A 512 -3.08 6.80 21.13
C ARG A 512 -4.05 6.91 22.31
N ILE A 513 -5.18 6.25 22.22
CA ILE A 513 -6.18 6.18 23.31
C ILE A 513 -5.85 4.98 24.18
N LYS A 514 -5.62 5.16 25.49
CA LYS A 514 -5.20 4.07 26.40
C LYS A 514 -6.38 3.20 26.85
N ALA A 515 -7.14 2.72 25.89
CA ALA A 515 -8.23 1.78 26.08
C ALA A 515 -8.16 0.68 25.02
N ARG A 516 -8.67 -0.49 25.38
CA ARG A 516 -8.83 -1.61 24.46
C ARG A 516 -10.29 -2.01 24.45
N VAL A 517 -10.85 -2.11 23.25
CA VAL A 517 -12.26 -2.47 23.05
C VAL A 517 -12.34 -3.88 22.47
N PRO A 518 -13.28 -4.72 22.93
CA PRO A 518 -13.48 -6.05 22.35
C PRO A 518 -13.75 -5.97 20.84
N ALA A 519 -13.22 -6.92 20.08
CA ALA A 519 -13.26 -6.87 18.61
C ALA A 519 -14.69 -6.74 18.06
N LYS A 520 -15.64 -7.48 18.64
CA LYS A 520 -17.07 -7.45 18.28
C LYS A 520 -17.79 -6.15 18.64
N LYS A 521 -17.19 -5.31 19.49
CA LYS A 521 -17.73 -4.01 19.89
C LYS A 521 -17.27 -2.86 19.01
N ALA A 522 -16.36 -3.10 18.05
CA ALA A 522 -15.82 -2.04 17.21
C ALA A 522 -16.88 -1.22 16.42
N PRO A 523 -17.96 -1.80 15.86
CA PRO A 523 -19.02 -1.00 15.22
C PRO A 523 -19.78 -0.11 16.20
N GLU A 524 -20.09 -0.61 17.40
CA GLU A 524 -20.76 0.15 18.47
C GLU A 524 -19.87 1.31 18.96
N VAL A 525 -18.56 1.05 19.08
CA VAL A 525 -17.56 2.06 19.40
C VAL A 525 -17.48 3.13 18.31
N LEU A 526 -17.45 2.73 17.04
CA LEU A 526 -17.44 3.67 15.91
C LEU A 526 -18.69 4.55 15.95
N LYS A 527 -19.88 3.97 16.16
CA LYS A 527 -21.12 4.73 16.28
C LYS A 527 -21.03 5.83 17.33
N GLY A 528 -20.63 5.49 18.56
CA GLY A 528 -20.56 6.52 19.60
C GLY A 528 -19.44 7.53 19.37
N LEU A 529 -18.32 7.18 18.74
CA LEU A 529 -17.32 8.17 18.32
C LEU A 529 -17.91 9.19 17.33
N LEU A 530 -18.68 8.74 16.34
CA LEU A 530 -19.32 9.60 15.35
C LEU A 530 -20.44 10.45 15.95
N ASP A 531 -21.28 9.86 16.81
CA ASP A 531 -22.36 10.57 17.49
C ASP A 531 -21.80 11.64 18.44
N ASN A 532 -20.80 11.29 19.24
CA ASN A 532 -20.13 12.21 20.15
C ASN A 532 -19.44 13.35 19.39
N TYR A 533 -18.79 13.04 18.27
CA TYR A 533 -18.18 14.06 17.42
C TYR A 533 -19.23 15.04 16.90
N GLN A 534 -20.33 14.56 16.34
CA GLN A 534 -21.39 15.42 15.83
C GLN A 534 -22.06 16.26 16.92
N ALA A 535 -22.24 15.71 18.12
CA ALA A 535 -22.87 16.39 19.24
C ALA A 535 -21.97 17.48 19.87
N ASP A 536 -20.67 17.19 20.03
CA ASP A 536 -19.78 18.00 20.86
C ASP A 536 -18.78 18.85 20.05
N ARG A 537 -18.74 18.73 18.72
CA ARG A 537 -17.87 19.57 17.86
C ARG A 537 -18.35 21.02 17.80
N GLN A 538 -17.40 21.90 17.57
CA GLN A 538 -17.68 23.29 17.20
C GLN A 538 -18.04 23.36 15.71
N ASP A 539 -18.65 24.48 15.30
CA ASP A 539 -19.01 24.71 13.90
C ASP A 539 -17.76 24.62 12.99
N GLY A 540 -17.86 23.82 11.93
CA GLY A 540 -16.76 23.54 11.00
C GLY A 540 -15.55 22.80 11.59
N GLU A 541 -15.61 22.30 12.83
CA GLU A 541 -14.47 21.65 13.46
C GLU A 541 -14.27 20.22 12.95
N LYS A 542 -13.21 20.01 12.16
CA LYS A 542 -12.77 18.67 11.69
C LYS A 542 -12.46 17.71 12.84
N PHE A 543 -12.62 16.41 12.63
CA PHE A 543 -12.45 15.37 13.65
C PHE A 543 -11.10 15.42 14.37
N LYS A 544 -10.00 15.63 13.64
CA LYS A 544 -8.66 15.78 14.24
C LYS A 544 -8.54 16.96 15.21
N SER A 545 -9.16 18.10 14.89
CA SER A 545 -9.21 19.28 15.75
C SER A 545 -10.04 19.01 16.99
N PHE A 546 -11.19 18.35 16.81
CA PHE A 546 -12.04 17.88 17.90
C PHE A 546 -11.29 16.96 18.86
N VAL A 547 -10.59 15.93 18.35
CA VAL A 547 -9.78 15.01 19.17
C VAL A 547 -8.72 15.78 19.96
N LYS A 548 -8.02 16.73 19.32
CA LYS A 548 -7.01 17.55 19.98
C LYS A 548 -7.60 18.44 21.08
N ARG A 549 -8.78 19.01 20.87
CA ARG A 549 -9.47 19.87 21.84
C ARG A 549 -10.01 19.09 23.04
N MET A 550 -10.64 17.95 22.79
CA MET A 550 -11.22 17.10 23.83
C MET A 550 -10.14 16.35 24.63
N GLY A 551 -9.02 16.02 23.98
CA GLY A 551 -7.92 15.25 24.56
C GLY A 551 -8.27 13.76 24.75
N THR A 552 -7.25 12.94 24.99
CA THR A 552 -7.41 11.47 25.06
C THR A 552 -8.34 11.02 26.19
N GLY A 553 -8.38 11.76 27.31
CA GLY A 553 -9.18 11.40 28.49
C GLY A 553 -10.69 11.30 28.21
N TYR A 554 -11.22 12.20 27.36
CA TYR A 554 -12.62 12.18 26.94
C TYR A 554 -12.99 10.85 26.25
N PHE A 555 -12.13 10.38 25.34
CA PHE A 555 -12.34 9.12 24.65
C PHE A 555 -12.07 7.91 25.56
N GLU A 556 -11.07 7.98 26.45
CA GLU A 556 -10.79 6.91 27.41
C GLU A 556 -11.97 6.66 28.37
N GLU A 557 -12.70 7.72 28.75
CA GLU A 557 -13.93 7.64 29.53
C GLU A 557 -15.04 6.95 28.75
N TYR A 558 -15.34 7.39 27.52
CA TYR A 558 -16.33 6.73 26.65
C TYR A 558 -16.00 5.25 26.42
N LEU A 559 -14.74 4.93 26.13
CA LEU A 559 -14.33 3.54 25.86
C LEU A 559 -14.28 2.67 27.13
N ALA A 560 -14.41 3.24 28.33
CA ALA A 560 -14.43 2.48 29.57
C ALA A 560 -15.66 1.56 29.67
N ASP A 561 -16.79 1.99 29.10
CA ASP A 561 -18.06 1.24 29.12
C ASP A 561 -18.00 -0.07 28.32
N PHE A 562 -17.05 -0.20 27.40
CA PHE A 562 -16.87 -1.37 26.55
C PHE A 562 -15.94 -2.43 27.14
N LYS A 563 -15.37 -2.18 28.33
CA LYS A 563 -14.36 -3.08 28.93
C LYS A 563 -14.96 -4.38 29.48
N ASP A 564 -16.22 -4.38 29.90
CA ASP A 564 -16.86 -5.59 30.40
C ASP A 564 -17.30 -6.49 29.24
N VAL A 565 -16.72 -7.68 29.19
CA VAL A 565 -16.99 -8.71 28.17
C VAL A 565 -17.91 -9.82 28.69
N GLY A 566 -18.35 -9.73 29.95
CA GLY A 566 -19.14 -10.75 30.61
C GLY A 566 -18.36 -12.03 30.93
N PRO A 567 -18.98 -13.01 31.62
CA PRO A 567 -18.44 -14.37 31.76
C PRO A 567 -18.40 -15.10 30.40
N LEU A 568 -17.69 -16.22 30.31
CA LEU A 568 -17.79 -17.08 29.12
C LEU A 568 -19.02 -17.99 29.26
N ASP A 569 -20.11 -17.57 28.66
CA ASP A 569 -21.38 -18.29 28.57
C ASP A 569 -22.04 -18.06 27.20
N ARG A 570 -23.26 -18.56 27.01
CA ARG A 570 -23.97 -18.46 25.73
C ARG A 570 -24.25 -17.02 25.29
N ASP A 571 -24.49 -16.12 26.23
CA ASP A 571 -24.91 -14.74 25.94
C ASP A 571 -23.71 -13.87 25.57
N HIS A 572 -22.51 -14.20 26.07
CA HIS A 572 -21.30 -13.42 25.88
C HIS A 572 -20.25 -14.11 24.99
N ILE A 573 -20.50 -15.33 24.50
CA ILE A 573 -19.51 -16.13 23.76
C ILE A 573 -18.92 -15.38 22.56
N GLN A 574 -19.71 -14.52 21.91
CA GLN A 574 -19.26 -13.73 20.76
C GLN A 574 -18.09 -12.80 21.11
N ASN A 575 -18.03 -12.27 22.34
CA ASN A 575 -16.93 -11.43 22.79
C ASN A 575 -15.59 -12.21 22.84
N TYR A 576 -15.65 -13.53 22.97
CA TYR A 576 -14.50 -14.42 23.02
C TYR A 576 -14.14 -15.02 21.66
N MET A 577 -14.74 -14.53 20.56
CA MET A 577 -14.45 -14.95 19.19
C MET A 577 -13.96 -13.75 18.37
N ASP A 578 -13.00 -13.98 17.47
CA ASP A 578 -12.57 -12.95 16.51
C ASP A 578 -13.57 -12.84 15.35
N TRP A 579 -13.39 -11.84 14.50
CA TRP A 579 -14.15 -11.78 13.24
C TRP A 579 -13.83 -12.98 12.34
N ASP A 580 -14.85 -13.47 11.63
CA ASP A 580 -14.78 -14.61 10.70
C ASP A 580 -14.29 -15.94 11.33
N LYS A 581 -14.32 -16.06 12.66
CA LYS A 581 -14.02 -17.29 13.41
C LYS A 581 -15.22 -17.75 14.21
N THR A 582 -15.34 -19.07 14.34
CA THR A 582 -16.40 -19.75 15.13
C THR A 582 -15.85 -20.46 16.37
N ILE A 583 -14.55 -20.29 16.64
CA ILE A 583 -13.84 -20.89 17.77
C ILE A 583 -13.48 -19.82 18.79
N LEU A 584 -13.28 -20.25 20.04
CA LEU A 584 -12.77 -19.36 21.09
C LEU A 584 -11.39 -18.83 20.69
N TYR A 585 -11.20 -17.55 20.93
CA TYR A 585 -9.97 -16.85 20.61
C TYR A 585 -8.82 -17.34 21.48
N VAL A 586 -7.72 -17.67 20.81
CA VAL A 586 -6.43 -17.92 21.41
C VAL A 586 -5.42 -17.10 20.63
N LEU A 587 -4.57 -16.36 21.34
CA LEU A 587 -3.48 -15.62 20.73
C LEU A 587 -2.47 -16.60 20.10
N GLU A 588 -2.57 -16.76 18.79
CA GLU A 588 -1.61 -17.46 17.96
C GLU A 588 -0.83 -16.43 17.15
N ARG A 589 0.38 -16.13 17.60
CA ARG A 589 1.29 -15.21 16.93
C ARG A 589 2.60 -15.95 16.64
N GLY A 590 2.89 -16.12 15.35
CA GLY A 590 4.17 -16.63 14.89
C GLY A 590 5.24 -15.54 14.81
N GLU A 591 6.44 -15.94 14.42
CA GLU A 591 7.51 -15.00 14.10
C GLU A 591 7.33 -14.44 12.68
N GLY A 592 7.59 -13.15 12.51
CA GLY A 592 7.58 -12.55 11.18
C GLY A 592 8.83 -12.99 10.44
N GLU A 593 8.72 -13.53 9.24
CA GLU A 593 9.90 -13.95 8.47
C GLU A 593 10.85 -12.80 8.13
N CYS A 594 10.31 -11.61 7.85
CA CYS A 594 11.12 -10.39 7.77
C CYS A 594 11.64 -9.91 9.14
N ALA A 595 11.31 -10.58 10.24
CA ALA A 595 11.77 -10.32 11.61
C ALA A 595 12.72 -11.42 12.15
N VAL A 596 12.94 -12.52 11.41
CA VAL A 596 13.96 -13.55 11.67
C VAL A 596 15.27 -13.24 10.96
#